data_AF-A0A4U1FLT1-F1
#
_entry.id   AF-A0A4U1FLT1-F1
#
_cell.length_a   1.000
_cell.length_b   1.000
_cell.length_c   1.000
_cell.angle_alpha   90.00
_cell.angle_beta   90.00
_cell.angle_gamma   90.00
#
_symmetry.space_group_name_H-M   'P 1'
#
loop_
_entity.id
_entity.type
_entity.pdbx_description
1 polymer ?
#
loop_
_entity_poly.entity_id
_entity_poly.type
_entity_poly.pdbx_seq_one_letter_code
_entity_poly.pdbx_strand_id
1 'polypeptide(L)'
;MVIFAPRYLLDNKSSHKLAFAQREFARGQGTANPEGYISTLPGSSVVFHWPRNDYDQLLCVRLMDVPNCIWSGGFEVNKNNSFHINMRDTLGKCFFLRVEITLRGATYRISFSDTDQLPPPFRIDNFSKVSRGVESQFGCFICGKVEYILPLR
;
A
#
# COMPACT_ATOMS: atom_id res chain seq x y z
N MET A 1 29.47 -16.45 -14.63
CA MET A 1 28.69 -15.25 -15.02
C MET A 1 27.78 -14.89 -13.85
N VAL A 2 27.88 -13.67 -13.32
CA VAL A 2 27.02 -13.18 -12.23
C VAL A 2 25.97 -12.26 -12.85
N ILE A 3 24.69 -12.52 -12.58
CA ILE A 3 23.57 -11.69 -13.06
C ILE A 3 23.03 -10.91 -11.86
N PHE A 4 23.09 -9.59 -11.94
CA PHE A 4 22.45 -8.71 -10.95
C PHE A 4 21.01 -8.45 -11.37
N ALA A 5 20.06 -8.80 -10.50
CA ALA A 5 18.64 -8.53 -10.71
C ALA A 5 18.16 -7.55 -9.63
N PRO A 6 17.26 -6.60 -9.98
CA PRO A 6 16.67 -5.71 -8.99
C PRO A 6 15.88 -6.52 -7.96
N ARG A 7 15.98 -6.15 -6.68
CA ARG A 7 15.27 -6.87 -5.62
C ARG A 7 13.78 -6.53 -5.55
N TYR A 8 13.40 -5.29 -5.88
CA TYR A 8 12.01 -4.83 -5.86
C TYR A 8 11.65 -4.18 -7.19
N LEU A 9 10.55 -4.65 -7.79
CA LEU A 9 9.94 -4.09 -8.98
C LEU A 9 8.51 -3.66 -8.64
N LEU A 10 8.24 -2.37 -8.76
CA LEU A 10 6.91 -1.79 -8.57
C LEU A 10 6.23 -1.73 -9.92
N ASP A 11 5.07 -2.37 -10.04
CA ASP A 11 4.32 -2.48 -11.28
C ASP A 11 2.97 -1.79 -11.12
N ASN A 12 2.79 -0.66 -11.81
CA ASN A 12 1.57 0.11 -11.74
C ASN A 12 0.60 -0.35 -12.83
N LYS A 13 -0.37 -1.19 -12.46
CA LYS A 13 -1.49 -1.61 -13.31
C LYS A 13 -2.78 -0.85 -12.99
N SER A 14 -2.71 0.17 -12.14
CA SER A 14 -3.84 1.04 -11.84
C SER A 14 -4.00 2.10 -12.93
N SER A 15 -5.17 2.71 -12.97
CA SER A 15 -5.46 3.86 -13.84
C SER A 15 -4.83 5.18 -13.37
N HIS A 16 -4.16 5.19 -12.22
CA HIS A 16 -3.60 6.37 -11.59
C HIS A 16 -2.07 6.46 -11.69
N LYS A 17 -1.53 7.67 -11.76
CA LYS A 17 -0.12 7.95 -11.51
C LYS A 17 0.17 7.75 -10.02
N LEU A 18 1.09 6.84 -9.72
CA LEU A 18 1.46 6.49 -8.35
C LEU A 18 2.79 7.12 -7.97
N ALA A 19 2.88 7.62 -6.75
CA ALA A 19 4.12 8.00 -6.09
C ALA A 19 4.46 7.02 -4.98
N PHE A 20 5.75 6.76 -4.79
CA PHE A 20 6.30 5.79 -3.86
C PHE A 20 7.39 6.43 -3.01
N ALA A 21 7.39 6.12 -1.73
CA ALA A 21 8.41 6.55 -0.79
C ALA A 21 8.52 5.56 0.38
N GLN A 22 9.66 5.54 1.05
CA GLN A 22 9.79 4.85 2.34
C GLN A 22 9.01 5.61 3.42
N ARG A 23 8.38 4.88 4.34
CA ARG A 23 7.47 5.44 5.36
C ARG A 23 8.09 6.60 6.14
N GLU A 24 9.36 6.50 6.49
CA GLU A 24 10.05 7.56 7.26
C GLU A 24 10.00 8.92 6.56
N PHE A 25 10.12 8.94 5.22
CA PHE A 25 10.07 10.18 4.45
C PHE A 25 8.64 10.62 4.11
N ALA A 26 7.70 9.67 3.98
CA ALA A 26 6.30 9.97 3.67
C ALA A 26 5.50 10.45 4.89
N ARG A 27 5.87 10.00 6.09
CA ARG A 27 5.15 10.31 7.33
C ARG A 27 5.22 11.82 7.61
N GLY A 28 4.05 12.42 7.85
CA GLY A 28 3.95 13.85 8.16
C GLY A 28 4.01 14.79 6.96
N GLN A 29 4.23 14.29 5.73
CA GLN A 29 4.23 15.12 4.51
C GLN A 29 2.83 15.56 4.07
N GLY A 30 1.78 14.89 4.57
CA GLY A 30 0.40 15.16 4.17
C GLY A 30 0.20 14.91 2.67
N THR A 31 0.00 15.99 1.92
CA THR A 31 -0.24 15.98 0.47
C THR A 31 1.03 16.27 -0.36
N ALA A 32 2.13 16.68 0.30
CA ALA A 32 3.40 16.95 -0.35
C ALA A 32 4.16 15.66 -0.68
N ASN A 33 5.03 15.72 -1.69
CA ASN A 33 5.93 14.61 -1.99
C ASN A 33 7.29 14.86 -1.33
N PRO A 34 7.84 13.89 -0.58
CA PRO A 34 9.16 14.02 0.00
C PRO A 34 10.24 14.01 -1.08
N GLU A 35 11.41 14.52 -0.72
CA GLU A 35 12.58 14.44 -1.61
C GLU A 35 12.95 12.97 -1.89
N GLY A 36 13.29 12.67 -3.15
CA GLY A 36 13.65 11.31 -3.57
C GLY A 36 12.48 10.33 -3.74
N TYR A 37 11.23 10.80 -3.73
CA TYR A 37 10.09 9.97 -4.13
C TYR A 37 10.25 9.49 -5.58
N ILE A 38 9.75 8.29 -5.85
CA ILE A 38 9.71 7.72 -7.19
C ILE A 38 8.27 7.74 -7.67
N SER A 39 8.03 7.96 -8.95
CA SER A 39 6.67 7.89 -9.52
C SER A 39 6.60 7.01 -10.75
N THR A 40 5.41 6.48 -11.02
CA THR A 40 5.11 5.65 -12.18
C THR A 40 3.81 6.09 -12.83
N LEU A 41 3.79 6.09 -14.15
CA LEU A 41 2.57 6.27 -14.92
C LEU A 41 1.73 4.98 -14.89
N PRO A 42 0.41 5.08 -15.13
CA PRO A 42 -0.44 3.91 -15.40
C PRO A 42 0.18 2.96 -16.42
N GLY A 43 0.14 1.66 -16.17
CA GLY A 43 0.69 0.62 -17.03
C GLY A 43 2.22 0.51 -17.06
N SER A 44 2.94 1.24 -16.20
CA SER A 44 4.40 1.27 -16.18
C SER A 44 4.98 0.60 -14.94
N SER A 45 6.19 0.06 -15.06
CA SER A 45 6.93 -0.52 -13.93
C SER A 45 8.21 0.26 -13.66
N VAL A 46 8.64 0.32 -12.40
CA VAL A 46 9.90 0.95 -11.99
C VAL A 46 10.63 0.06 -10.99
N VAL A 47 11.96 0.12 -11.04
CA VAL A 47 12.79 -0.54 -10.04
C VAL A 47 12.85 0.34 -8.79
N PHE A 48 12.70 -0.29 -7.62
CA PHE A 48 12.75 0.40 -6.34
C PHE A 48 13.89 -0.11 -5.46
N HIS A 49 14.52 0.82 -4.75
CA HIS A 49 15.56 0.55 -3.76
C HIS A 49 15.25 1.38 -2.52
N TRP A 50 15.48 0.83 -1.33
CA TRP A 50 15.33 1.58 -0.09
C TRP A 50 16.39 2.69 -0.01
N PRO A 51 16.00 3.97 0.12
CA PRO A 51 16.96 5.05 0.27
C PRO A 51 17.85 4.88 1.51
N ARG A 52 17.29 4.32 2.59
CA ARG A 52 17.94 4.11 3.88
C ARG A 52 17.61 2.71 4.41
N ASN A 53 18.64 1.89 4.54
CA ASN A 53 18.50 0.49 4.98
C ASN A 53 18.50 0.34 6.51
N ASP A 54 18.85 1.41 7.22
CA ASP A 54 18.82 1.54 8.69
C ASP A 54 17.43 1.86 9.24
N TYR A 55 16.48 2.27 8.38
CA TYR A 55 15.08 2.48 8.73
C TYR A 55 14.18 1.31 8.34
N ASP A 56 12.97 1.32 8.88
CA ASP A 56 11.95 0.34 8.52
C ASP A 56 11.69 0.30 7.01
N GLN A 57 11.75 -0.90 6.44
CA GLN A 57 11.51 -1.18 5.02
C GLN A 57 10.01 -1.24 4.71
N LEU A 58 9.32 -0.13 4.98
CA LEU A 58 7.89 0.02 4.76
C LEU A 58 7.63 0.99 3.62
N LEU A 59 6.89 0.52 2.62
CA LEU A 59 6.57 1.27 1.41
C LEU A 59 5.26 2.04 1.63
N CYS A 60 5.26 3.32 1.27
CA CYS A 60 4.09 4.17 1.20
C CYS A 60 3.78 4.50 -0.26
N VAL A 61 2.50 4.63 -0.59
CA VAL A 61 1.99 4.92 -1.93
C VAL A 61 1.07 6.13 -1.86
N ARG A 62 1.06 6.97 -2.90
CA ARG A 62 0.12 8.09 -3.03
C ARG A 62 -0.41 8.18 -4.45
N LEU A 63 -1.68 8.53 -4.59
CA LEU A 63 -2.29 8.88 -5.88
C LEU A 63 -1.90 10.32 -6.23
N MET A 64 -1.13 10.49 -7.30
CA MET A 64 -0.65 11.81 -7.75
C MET A 64 -1.74 12.61 -8.47
N ASP A 65 -2.64 11.91 -9.17
CA ASP A 65 -3.69 12.55 -9.97
C ASP A 65 -4.93 12.93 -9.14
N VAL A 66 -4.99 12.47 -7.89
CA VAL A 66 -6.06 12.81 -6.95
C VAL A 66 -5.63 14.02 -6.12
N PRO A 67 -6.31 15.17 -6.24
CA PRO A 67 -5.98 16.35 -5.46
C PRO A 67 -6.19 16.07 -3.97
N ASN A 68 -5.32 16.63 -3.14
CA ASN A 68 -5.36 16.49 -1.68
C ASN A 68 -5.26 15.05 -1.15
N CYS A 69 -4.88 14.07 -1.98
CA CYS A 69 -4.64 12.70 -1.54
C CYS A 69 -3.39 12.65 -0.67
N ILE A 70 -3.52 12.09 0.53
CA ILE A 70 -2.41 11.85 1.46
C ILE A 70 -1.79 10.47 1.21
N TRP A 71 -0.55 10.31 1.65
CA TRP A 71 0.16 9.04 1.59
C TRP A 71 -0.56 7.91 2.33
N SER A 72 -0.49 6.70 1.76
CA SER A 72 -0.94 5.49 2.44
C SER A 72 -0.13 5.23 3.71
N GLY A 73 -0.66 4.37 4.57
CA GLY A 73 0.16 3.71 5.59
C GLY A 73 1.34 2.95 4.95
N GLY A 74 2.39 2.73 5.73
CA GLY A 74 3.53 1.94 5.30
C GLY A 74 3.26 0.43 5.42
N PHE A 75 3.64 -0.33 4.40
CA PHE A 75 3.49 -1.79 4.37
C PHE A 75 4.76 -2.50 3.92
N GLU A 76 4.91 -3.75 4.35
CA GLU A 76 6.06 -4.59 3.99
C GLU A 76 5.92 -5.15 2.57
N VAL A 77 7.03 -5.17 1.83
CA VAL A 77 7.10 -5.68 0.44
C VAL A 77 8.01 -6.90 0.26
N ASN A 78 8.52 -7.44 1.37
CA ASN A 78 9.50 -8.53 1.41
C ASN A 78 8.87 -9.92 1.63
N LYS A 79 7.55 -10.06 1.46
CA LYS A 79 6.81 -11.31 1.62
C LYS A 79 5.67 -11.39 0.62
N ASN A 80 5.39 -12.59 0.12
CA ASN A 80 4.25 -12.80 -0.77
C ASN A 80 2.95 -12.50 -0.01
N ASN A 81 2.13 -11.61 -0.57
CA ASN A 81 0.89 -11.19 0.06
C ASN A 81 -0.03 -10.53 -0.96
N SER A 82 -1.33 -10.51 -0.69
CA SER A 82 -2.31 -9.75 -1.46
C SER A 82 -3.28 -9.07 -0.49
N PHE A 83 -3.41 -7.76 -0.59
CA PHE A 83 -4.23 -6.95 0.31
C PHE A 83 -4.66 -5.64 -0.35
N HIS A 84 -5.52 -4.88 0.33
CA HIS A 84 -5.93 -3.56 -0.10
C HIS A 84 -5.25 -2.50 0.77
N ILE A 85 -4.74 -1.46 0.13
CA ILE A 85 -4.27 -0.26 0.82
C ILE A 85 -5.33 0.83 0.71
N ASN A 86 -5.42 1.65 1.75
CA ASN A 86 -6.31 2.81 1.80
C ASN A 86 -5.47 4.09 1.79
N MET A 87 -5.85 5.04 0.95
CA MET A 87 -5.37 6.41 0.94
C MET A 87 -6.58 7.33 1.15
N ARG A 88 -6.40 8.42 1.88
CA ARG A 88 -7.48 9.36 2.16
C ARG A 88 -7.17 10.71 1.55
N ASP A 89 -8.18 11.46 1.12
CA ASP A 89 -8.00 12.89 0.92
C ASP A 89 -8.18 13.65 2.24
N THR A 90 -7.88 14.95 2.23
CA THR A 90 -8.09 15.84 3.38
C THR A 90 -9.56 16.04 3.75
N LEU A 91 -10.50 15.64 2.88
CA LEU A 91 -11.95 15.68 3.11
C LEU A 91 -12.49 14.34 3.68
N GLY A 92 -11.64 13.33 3.83
CA GLY A 92 -12.00 12.02 4.36
C GLY A 92 -12.49 10.99 3.33
N LYS A 93 -12.50 11.32 2.04
CA LYS A 93 -12.78 10.37 0.96
C LYS A 93 -11.66 9.33 0.91
N CYS A 94 -12.04 8.06 0.91
CA CYS A 94 -11.12 6.93 0.84
C CYS A 94 -10.94 6.46 -0.60
N PHE A 95 -9.71 6.12 -0.94
CA PHE A 95 -9.30 5.55 -2.22
C PHE A 95 -8.57 4.24 -1.92
N PHE A 96 -8.93 3.19 -2.63
CA PHE A 96 -8.37 1.87 -2.42
C PHE A 96 -7.57 1.42 -3.63
N LEU A 97 -6.45 0.77 -3.38
CA LEU A 97 -5.71 0.02 -4.39
C LEU A 97 -5.51 -1.40 -3.87
N ARG A 98 -5.64 -2.38 -4.77
CA ARG A 98 -5.18 -3.73 -4.50
C ARG A 98 -3.67 -3.80 -4.75
N VAL A 99 -2.96 -4.33 -3.76
CA VAL A 99 -1.54 -4.61 -3.80
C VAL A 99 -1.35 -6.13 -3.81
N GLU A 100 -0.58 -6.62 -4.78
CA GLU A 100 -0.18 -8.02 -4.86
C GLU A 100 1.34 -8.13 -4.94
N ILE A 101 1.93 -8.82 -3.98
CA ILE A 101 3.38 -9.05 -3.87
C ILE A 101 3.66 -10.50 -4.23
N THR A 102 4.48 -10.71 -5.24
CA THR A 102 4.93 -12.04 -5.67
C THR A 102 6.45 -12.08 -5.82
N LEU A 103 7.09 -13.05 -5.17
CA LEU A 103 8.49 -13.36 -5.42
C LEU A 103 8.62 -14.18 -6.70
N ARG A 104 9.34 -13.66 -7.71
CA ARG A 104 9.70 -14.39 -8.92
C ARG A 104 11.22 -14.45 -9.03
N GLY A 105 11.79 -15.65 -8.90
CA GLY A 105 13.23 -15.81 -8.75
C GLY A 105 13.71 -15.12 -7.47
N ALA A 106 14.58 -14.11 -7.60
CA ALA A 106 15.09 -13.31 -6.48
C ALA A 106 14.50 -11.88 -6.43
N THR A 107 13.44 -11.61 -7.21
CA THR A 107 12.82 -10.28 -7.33
C THR A 107 11.40 -10.30 -6.80
N TYR A 108 11.10 -9.45 -5.82
CA TYR A 108 9.73 -9.15 -5.41
C TYR A 108 9.08 -8.23 -6.46
N ARG A 109 7.98 -8.66 -7.04
CA ARG A 109 7.11 -7.85 -7.91
C ARG A 109 5.89 -7.41 -7.11
N ILE A 110 5.73 -6.10 -6.96
CA ILE A 110 4.62 -5.48 -6.25
C ILE A 110 3.71 -4.86 -7.32
N SER A 111 2.57 -5.49 -7.58
CA SER A 111 1.57 -5.00 -8.54
C SER A 111 0.52 -4.17 -7.82
N PHE A 112 0.23 -2.99 -8.36
CA PHE A 112 -0.84 -2.10 -7.91
C PHE A 112 -1.96 -2.10 -8.94
N SER A 113 -3.21 -2.32 -8.52
CA SER A 113 -4.37 -2.40 -9.43
C SER A 113 -5.60 -1.75 -8.81
N ASP A 114 -6.51 -1.27 -9.67
CA ASP A 114 -7.78 -0.69 -9.26
C ASP A 114 -8.69 -1.74 -8.58
N THR A 115 -9.55 -1.29 -7.67
CA THR A 115 -10.44 -2.18 -6.90
C THR A 115 -11.78 -2.46 -7.55
N ASP A 116 -12.02 -1.94 -8.76
CA ASP A 116 -13.34 -1.93 -9.42
C ASP A 116 -13.87 -3.33 -9.80
N GLN A 117 -13.01 -4.36 -9.75
CA GLN A 117 -13.35 -5.74 -10.12
C GLN A 117 -13.62 -6.67 -8.92
N LEU A 118 -13.58 -6.16 -7.68
CA LEU A 118 -13.75 -6.96 -6.47
C LEU A 118 -14.88 -6.42 -5.59
N PRO A 119 -15.61 -7.28 -4.85
CA PRO A 119 -16.65 -6.82 -3.95
C PRO A 119 -16.06 -5.80 -2.96
N PRO A 120 -16.81 -4.74 -2.59
CA PRO A 120 -16.31 -3.68 -1.73
C PRO A 120 -15.76 -4.26 -0.42
N PRO A 121 -14.66 -3.69 0.13
CA PRO A 121 -14.08 -4.17 1.38
C PRO A 121 -15.14 -4.21 2.46
N PHE A 122 -15.32 -5.38 3.08
CA PHE A 122 -16.33 -5.58 4.11
C PHE A 122 -15.96 -4.79 5.36
N ARG A 123 -16.93 -4.03 5.88
CA ARG A 123 -16.83 -3.39 7.19
C ARG A 123 -17.22 -4.41 8.26
N ILE A 124 -16.31 -4.70 9.17
CA ILE A 124 -16.64 -5.45 10.40
C ILE A 124 -17.00 -4.41 11.46
N ASP A 125 -18.29 -4.26 11.75
CA ASP A 125 -18.75 -3.44 12.85
C ASP A 125 -18.61 -4.26 14.16
N ASN A 126 -17.80 -3.76 15.08
CA ASN A 126 -17.68 -4.35 16.41
C ASN A 126 -18.88 -3.92 17.26
N PHE A 127 -19.92 -4.76 17.35
CA PHE A 127 -21.11 -4.54 18.19
C PHE A 127 -20.94 -5.02 19.65
N SER A 128 -19.71 -5.30 20.11
CA SER A 128 -19.53 -5.69 21.51
C SER A 128 -19.89 -4.51 22.43
N LYS A 129 -20.74 -4.80 23.43
CA LYS A 129 -21.12 -3.85 24.48
C LYS A 129 -20.00 -3.77 25.53
N VAL A 130 -18.81 -3.31 25.13
CA VAL A 130 -17.75 -3.00 26.11
C VAL A 130 -18.02 -1.61 26.67
N SER A 131 -18.10 -1.51 28.00
CA SER A 131 -18.32 -0.24 28.71
C SER A 131 -17.26 0.78 28.32
N ARG A 132 -17.70 1.99 27.95
CA ARG A 132 -16.86 3.12 27.53
C ARG A 132 -15.95 3.60 28.68
N GLY A 133 -14.81 2.94 28.84
CA GLY A 133 -13.60 3.58 29.35
C GLY A 133 -12.95 4.34 28.19
N VAL A 134 -12.60 5.60 28.41
CA VAL A 134 -12.04 6.51 27.40
C VAL A 134 -10.67 5.98 26.96
N GLU A 135 -10.64 5.15 25.92
CA GLU A 135 -9.43 4.85 25.17
C GLU A 135 -9.72 5.14 23.70
N SER A 136 -9.09 6.21 23.22
CA SER A 136 -9.21 6.73 21.87
C SER A 136 -9.07 5.60 20.85
N GLN A 137 -10.08 5.46 19.99
CA GLN A 137 -10.15 4.52 18.89
C GLN A 137 -9.15 4.92 17.77
N PHE A 138 -7.84 4.91 18.07
CA PHE A 138 -6.77 4.91 17.08
C PHE A 138 -6.34 3.45 16.82
N GLY A 139 -7.29 2.60 16.46
CA GLY A 139 -7.07 1.17 16.30
C GLY A 139 -7.51 0.68 14.92
N CYS A 140 -6.55 0.58 14.01
CA CYS A 140 -6.57 -0.31 12.84
C CYS A 140 -7.80 -0.23 11.92
N PHE A 141 -7.86 0.79 11.05
CA PHE A 141 -8.60 0.66 9.81
C PHE A 141 -7.67 0.09 8.73
N ILE A 142 -7.81 -1.22 8.48
CA ILE A 142 -7.42 -1.93 7.25
C ILE A 142 -5.92 -2.28 7.15
N CYS A 143 -5.44 -3.11 8.09
CA CYS A 143 -4.41 -4.10 7.81
C CYS A 143 -4.94 -5.49 8.20
N GLY A 144 -6.12 -5.85 7.68
CA GLY A 144 -6.70 -7.18 7.83
C GLY A 144 -6.27 -8.04 6.66
N LYS A 145 -5.38 -9.01 6.89
CA LYS A 145 -5.09 -10.09 5.96
C LYS A 145 -6.39 -10.90 5.83
N VAL A 146 -7.06 -10.84 4.68
CA VAL A 146 -8.22 -11.70 4.41
C VAL A 146 -7.69 -12.93 3.70
N GLU A 147 -7.43 -13.99 4.45
CA GLU A 147 -7.14 -15.30 3.87
C GLU A 147 -8.45 -15.90 3.35
N TYR A 148 -8.51 -16.14 2.03
CA TYR A 148 -9.59 -16.90 1.41
C TYR A 148 -9.49 -18.35 1.87
N ILE A 149 -10.30 -18.76 2.83
CA ILE A 149 -10.52 -20.18 3.12
C ILE A 149 -11.49 -20.69 2.04
N LEU A 150 -10.95 -21.34 1.01
CA LEU A 150 -11.76 -22.11 0.06
C LEU A 150 -12.41 -23.27 0.81
N PRO A 151 -13.72 -23.52 0.65
CA PRO A 151 -14.33 -24.74 1.16
C PRO A 151 -13.78 -25.92 0.35
N LEU A 152 -13.07 -26.83 1.03
CA LEU A 152 -12.79 -28.16 0.50
C LEU A 152 -14.15 -28.87 0.33
N ARG A 153 -14.44 -29.31 -0.89
CA ARG A 153 -15.51 -30.27 -1.17
C ARG A 153 -15.07 -31.67 -0.73
#